data_AF-A0A140ETJ2-F1
#
_entry.id   AF-A0A140ETJ2-F1
#
_cell.length_a   1.000
_cell.length_b   1.000
_cell.length_c   1.000
_cell.angle_alpha   90.00
_cell.angle_beta   90.00
_cell.angle_gamma   90.00
#
_symmetry.space_group_name_H-M   'P 1'
#
loop_
_entity.id
_entity.type
_entity.pdbx_description
1 polymer ?
#
loop_
_entity_poly.entity_id
_entity_poly.type
_entity_poly.pdbx_seq_one_letter_code
_entity_poly.pdbx_strand_id
1 'polypeptide(L)'
;YYTPQYETKDTDILAAFRVTPQPGVPPEEAGAAVAAELSIGTGKKVWPDVLPPLDRYKGRCYHIDAVPGEENQYICYVAYPLDLFEEGSVTNMFTSIVG
;
A
#
# COMPACT_ATOMS: atom_id res chain seq x y z
N TYR A 1 0.70 3.13 -7.75
CA TYR A 1 0.37 2.53 -6.45
C TYR A 1 -0.75 3.29 -5.76
N TYR A 2 -0.84 4.62 -5.89
CA TYR A 2 -2.10 5.33 -5.63
C TYR A 2 -3.12 5.05 -6.76
N THR A 3 -4.27 4.50 -6.41
CA THR A 3 -5.35 4.11 -7.33
C THR A 3 -6.71 4.40 -6.67
N PRO A 4 -7.14 5.68 -6.64
CA PRO A 4 -8.33 6.09 -5.88
C PRO A 4 -9.66 5.56 -6.44
N GLN A 5 -9.66 5.04 -7.68
CA GLN A 5 -10.81 4.39 -8.30
C GLN A 5 -10.84 2.87 -8.09
N TYR A 6 -9.92 2.32 -7.28
CA TYR A 6 -9.91 0.89 -7.01
C TYR A 6 -11.08 0.50 -6.11
N GLU A 7 -11.94 -0.37 -6.62
CA GLU A 7 -12.96 -1.04 -5.81
C GLU A 7 -12.29 -2.20 -5.05
N THR A 8 -12.35 -2.13 -3.73
CA THR A 8 -11.84 -3.19 -2.86
C THR A 8 -12.62 -4.47 -3.05
N LYS A 9 -11.93 -5.61 -3.00
CA LYS A 9 -12.57 -6.92 -3.02
C LYS A 9 -12.79 -7.43 -1.61
N ASP A 10 -13.79 -8.27 -1.42
CA ASP A 10 -14.07 -8.92 -0.12
C ASP A 10 -12.90 -9.76 0.40
N THR A 11 -12.01 -10.20 -0.51
CA THR A 11 -10.82 -10.98 -0.19
C THR A 11 -9.59 -10.13 0.08
N ASP A 12 -9.62 -8.82 -0.16
CA ASP A 12 -8.45 -7.98 0.04
C ASP A 12 -8.17 -7.81 1.54
N ILE A 13 -6.90 -7.87 1.92
CA ILE A 13 -6.47 -7.42 3.25
C ILE A 13 -6.36 -5.90 3.21
N LEU A 14 -7.11 -5.22 4.07
CA LEU A 14 -7.16 -3.76 4.16
C LEU A 14 -6.36 -3.28 5.36
N ALA A 15 -5.49 -2.29 5.15
CA ALA A 15 -4.73 -1.63 6.21
C ALA A 15 -4.95 -0.12 6.16
N ALA A 16 -4.95 0.52 7.33
CA ALA A 16 -5.04 1.96 7.48
C ALA A 16 -3.78 2.45 8.19
N PHE A 17 -2.97 3.27 7.49
CA PHE A 17 -1.73 3.80 8.02
C PHE A 17 -1.89 5.28 8.37
N ARG A 18 -1.54 5.67 9.59
CA ARG A 18 -1.38 7.09 9.94
C ARG A 18 -0.01 7.55 9.46
N VAL A 19 0.02 8.34 8.40
CA VAL A 19 1.23 8.78 7.71
C VAL A 19 1.45 10.26 7.95
N THR A 20 2.69 10.63 8.26
CA THR A 20 3.18 12.02 8.28
C THR A 20 4.22 12.16 7.15
N PRO A 21 3.85 12.70 5.98
CA PRO A 21 4.80 12.89 4.89
C PRO A 21 5.92 13.86 5.28
N GLN A 22 7.10 13.69 4.68
CA GLN A 22 8.15 14.70 4.77
C GLN A 22 7.68 16.01 4.12
N PRO A 23 8.17 17.18 4.55
CA PRO A 23 7.79 18.46 3.95
C PRO A 23 8.00 18.47 2.44
N GLY A 24 6.97 18.89 1.70
CA GLY A 24 6.98 18.93 0.23
C GLY A 24 6.63 17.62 -0.47
N VAL A 25 6.44 16.52 0.28
CA VAL A 25 5.94 15.25 -0.29
C VAL A 25 4.40 15.23 -0.23
N PRO A 26 3.71 15.08 -1.37
CA PRO A 26 2.26 14.96 -1.39
C PRO A 26 1.77 13.70 -0.65
N PRO A 27 0.60 13.74 0.01
CA PRO A 27 0.04 12.58 0.70
C PRO A 27 -0.24 11.41 -0.25
N GLU A 28 -0.59 11.66 -1.52
CA GLU A 28 -0.78 10.64 -2.54
C GLU A 28 0.52 9.89 -2.85
N GLU A 29 1.65 10.60 -2.88
CA GLU A 29 2.97 10.00 -3.07
C GLU A 29 3.37 9.19 -1.84
N ALA A 30 3.14 9.72 -0.64
CA ALA A 30 3.42 9.00 0.61
C ALA A 30 2.57 7.72 0.72
N GLY A 31 1.27 7.78 0.44
CA GLY A 31 0.39 6.61 0.41
C GLY A 31 0.77 5.60 -0.68
N ALA A 32 1.16 6.08 -1.86
CA ALA A 32 1.68 5.22 -2.93
C ALA A 32 2.97 4.50 -2.52
N ALA A 33 3.89 5.19 -1.83
CA ALA A 33 5.15 4.62 -1.35
C ALA A 33 4.89 3.54 -0.29
N VAL A 34 4.00 3.79 0.67
CA VAL A 34 3.55 2.78 1.66
C VAL A 34 2.99 1.54 0.95
N ALA A 35 2.10 1.72 -0.04
CA ALA A 35 1.56 0.58 -0.78
C ALA A 35 2.59 -0.17 -1.64
N ALA A 36 3.62 0.53 -2.14
CA ALA A 36 4.65 -0.03 -3.01
C ALA A 36 5.65 -0.90 -2.24
N GLU A 37 6.30 -0.34 -1.21
CA GLU A 37 7.37 -1.00 -0.45
C GLU A 37 6.87 -2.21 0.34
N LEU A 38 5.58 -2.23 0.68
CA LEU A 38 4.92 -3.31 1.42
C LEU A 38 4.28 -4.38 0.50
N SER A 39 4.58 -4.36 -0.80
CA SER A 39 4.12 -5.37 -1.77
C SER A 39 5.24 -5.84 -2.70
N ILE A 40 5.36 -5.26 -3.90
CA ILE A 40 6.34 -5.64 -4.95
C ILE A 40 7.16 -4.43 -5.41
N GLY A 41 6.82 -3.22 -4.97
CA GLY A 41 7.50 -2.01 -5.38
C GLY A 41 8.81 -1.83 -4.63
N THR A 42 9.92 -2.20 -5.25
CA THR A 42 11.20 -1.59 -4.88
C THR A 42 11.28 -0.20 -5.55
N GLY A 43 11.85 0.82 -4.90
CA GLY A 43 12.02 2.18 -5.46
C GLY A 43 12.81 2.31 -6.79
N LYS A 44 12.98 1.21 -7.56
CA LYS A 44 13.61 1.15 -8.88
C LYS A 44 12.71 0.41 -9.88
N LYS A 45 12.61 0.93 -11.12
CA LYS A 45 11.96 0.18 -12.21
C LYS A 45 12.80 -1.05 -12.55
N VAL A 46 12.25 -2.23 -12.30
CA VAL A 46 12.81 -3.51 -12.80
C VAL A 46 12.11 -3.91 -14.10
N TRP A 47 12.75 -4.74 -14.91
CA TRP A 47 12.26 -5.11 -16.24
C TRP A 47 10.94 -5.93 -16.15
N PRO A 48 9.94 -5.67 -17.00
CA PRO A 48 8.63 -6.33 -16.92
C PRO A 48 8.67 -7.86 -17.06
N ASP A 49 9.68 -8.39 -17.76
CA ASP A 49 9.75 -9.80 -18.16
C ASP A 49 10.14 -10.77 -17.01
N VAL A 50 10.46 -10.24 -15.83
CA VAL A 50 10.89 -11.03 -14.66
C VAL A 50 9.99 -10.87 -13.43
N LEU A 51 8.90 -10.11 -13.53
CA LEU A 51 7.94 -9.94 -12.43
C LEU A 51 6.61 -10.66 -12.69
N PRO A 52 5.96 -11.23 -11.65
CA PRO A 52 4.56 -11.59 -11.70
C PRO A 52 3.70 -10.40 -12.15
N PRO A 53 2.49 -10.61 -12.70
CA PRO A 53 1.63 -9.53 -13.16
C PRO A 53 1.43 -8.49 -12.05
N LEU A 54 2.02 -7.30 -12.22
CA LEU A 54 1.95 -6.19 -11.25
C LEU A 54 0.50 -5.85 -10.92
N ASP A 55 -0.40 -5.97 -11.89
CA ASP A 55 -1.83 -5.74 -11.66
C ASP A 55 -2.51 -6.81 -10.79
N ARG A 56 -1.93 -8.01 -10.65
CA ARG A 56 -2.47 -9.01 -9.73
C ARG A 56 -1.95 -8.82 -8.31
N TYR A 57 -0.69 -8.42 -8.15
CA TYR A 57 0.01 -8.51 -6.86
C TYR A 57 0.47 -7.18 -6.26
N LYS A 58 0.20 -6.03 -6.90
CA LYS A 58 0.51 -4.72 -6.30
C LYS A 58 -0.42 -4.39 -5.14
N GLY A 59 0.14 -3.88 -4.04
CA GLY A 59 -0.61 -3.12 -3.05
C GLY A 59 -1.19 -1.85 -3.68
N ARG A 60 -2.31 -1.36 -3.16
CA ARG A 60 -3.03 -0.21 -3.72
C ARG A 60 -3.45 0.74 -2.63
N CYS A 61 -2.92 1.96 -2.63
CA CYS A 61 -3.50 3.03 -1.83
C CYS A 61 -4.75 3.54 -2.56
N TYR A 62 -5.93 3.23 -2.04
CA TYR A 62 -7.21 3.51 -2.71
C TYR A 62 -7.96 4.69 -2.09
N HIS A 63 -7.58 5.10 -0.88
CA HIS A 63 -8.22 6.22 -0.21
C HIS A 63 -7.25 6.91 0.75
N ILE A 64 -7.43 8.22 0.93
CA ILE A 64 -6.62 9.05 1.82
C ILE A 64 -7.55 10.06 2.50
N ASP A 65 -7.56 10.06 3.83
CA ASP A 65 -8.26 11.06 4.66
C ASP A 65 -7.26 11.94 5.39
N ALA A 66 -7.54 13.24 5.51
CA ALA A 66 -6.81 14.10 6.44
C ALA A 66 -7.20 13.78 7.89
N VAL A 67 -6.22 13.77 8.81
CA VAL A 67 -6.49 13.56 10.23
C VAL A 67 -7.04 14.85 10.85
N PRO A 68 -8.24 14.85 11.45
CA PRO A 68 -8.80 16.05 12.06
C PRO A 68 -7.91 16.61 13.16
N GLY A 69 -7.62 17.91 13.10
CA GLY A 69 -6.79 18.60 14.09
C GLY A 69 -5.28 18.52 13.87
N GLU A 70 -4.83 17.86 12.80
CA GLU A 70 -3.40 17.74 12.44
C GLU A 70 -3.17 18.37 11.06
N GLU A 71 -2.09 19.15 10.91
CA GLU A 71 -1.85 19.91 9.66
C GLU A 71 -1.18 19.08 8.55
N ASN A 72 -0.42 18.04 8.90
CA ASN A 72 0.35 17.25 7.95
C ASN A 72 0.25 15.74 8.23
N GLN A 73 -0.93 15.27 8.62
CA GLN A 73 -1.17 13.86 8.86
C GLN A 73 -2.38 13.33 8.13
N TYR A 74 -2.26 12.10 7.67
CA TYR A 74 -3.23 11.46 6.80
C TYR A 74 -3.43 10.00 7.21
N ILE A 75 -4.64 9.48 6.98
CA ILE A 75 -4.92 8.05 7.01
C ILE A 75 -4.87 7.55 5.57
N CYS A 76 -3.85 6.77 5.23
CA CYS A 76 -3.72 6.13 3.93
C CYS A 76 -4.30 4.71 4.01
N TYR A 77 -5.36 4.44 3.26
CA TYR A 77 -5.96 3.12 3.18
C TYR A 77 -5.35 2.33 2.03
N VAL A 78 -4.84 1.14 2.34
CA VAL A 78 -4.12 0.28 1.41
C VAL A 78 -4.82 -1.07 1.32
N ALA A 79 -5.04 -1.55 0.10
CA ALA A 79 -5.56 -2.88 -0.19
C ALA A 79 -4.45 -3.80 -0.71
N TYR A 80 -4.32 -4.97 -0.10
CA TYR A 80 -3.38 -6.02 -0.47
C TYR A 80 -4.15 -7.26 -0.96
N PRO A 81 -3.86 -7.78 -2.17
CA PRO A 81 -4.43 -9.03 -2.63
C PRO A 81 -4.11 -10.19 -1.69
N LEU A 82 -5.10 -11.07 -1.41
CA LEU A 82 -4.93 -12.23 -0.52
C LEU A 82 -3.75 -13.12 -0.89
N ASP A 83 -3.52 -13.31 -2.20
CA ASP A 83 -2.45 -14.17 -2.74
C ASP A 83 -1.02 -13.70 -2.35
N LEU A 84 -0.87 -12.53 -1.71
CA LEU A 84 0.41 -12.08 -1.14
C LEU A 84 0.77 -12.78 0.17
N PHE A 85 -0.21 -13.38 0.84
CA PHE A 85 -0.06 -13.86 2.20
C PHE A 85 -0.06 -15.38 2.29
N GLU A 86 0.84 -15.90 3.11
CA GLU A 86 0.91 -17.31 3.44
C GLU A 86 -0.24 -17.70 4.38
N GLU A 87 -0.97 -18.76 4.01
CA GLU A 87 -2.10 -19.25 4.80
C GLU A 87 -1.67 -19.66 6.22
N GLY A 88 -2.39 -19.17 7.22
CA GLY A 88 -2.12 -19.48 8.63
C GLY A 88 -0.88 -18.80 9.23
N SER A 89 -0.21 -17.89 8.51
CA SER A 89 1.07 -17.30 8.93
C SER A 89 0.93 -15.82 9.31
N VAL A 90 0.72 -15.55 10.60
CA VAL A 90 0.72 -14.17 11.13
C VAL A 90 2.08 -13.49 10.93
N THR A 91 3.17 -14.27 11.03
CA THR A 91 4.53 -13.79 10.79
C THR A 91 4.71 -13.26 9.37
N ASN A 92 4.24 -14.00 8.36
CA ASN A 92 4.28 -13.56 6.98
C ASN A 92 3.47 -12.26 6.79
N MET A 93 2.25 -12.21 7.32
CA MET A 93 1.40 -11.02 7.24
C MET A 93 2.06 -9.77 7.83
N PHE A 94 2.64 -9.86 9.03
CA PHE A 94 3.32 -8.72 9.65
C PHE A 94 4.60 -8.34 8.91
N THR A 95 5.38 -9.32 8.44
CA THR A 95 6.58 -9.04 7.64
C THR A 95 6.25 -8.28 6.36
N SER A 96 5.11 -8.57 5.73
CA SER A 96 4.66 -7.86 4.53
C SER A 96 4.07 -6.48 4.81
N ILE A 97 3.31 -6.28 5.90
CA ILE A 97 2.59 -5.02 6.16
C ILE A 97 3.43 -4.02 6.97
N VAL A 98 4.35 -4.48 7.82
CA VAL A 98 5.11 -3.62 8.74
C VAL A 98 6.60 -3.97 8.86
N GLY A 99 7.14 -4.78 7.95
CA GLY A 99 8.57 -5.12 7.90
C GLY A 99 9.44 -3.95 7.46
#